data_AF-A0A109GFV1-F1
#
_entry.id   AF-A0A109GFV1-F1
#
_cell.length_a   1.000
_cell.length_b   1.000
_cell.length_c   1.000
_cell.angle_alpha   90.00
_cell.angle_beta   90.00
_cell.angle_gamma   90.00
#
_symmetry.space_group_name_H-M   'P 1'
#
loop_
_entity.id
_entity.type
_entity.pdbx_description
1 polymer ?
#
loop_
_entity_poly.entity_id
_entity_poly.type
_entity_poly.pdbx_seq_one_letter_code
_entity_poly.pdbx_strand_id
1 'polypeptide(L)'
;MYFPTLDTMKNLEIDNFLIKKLDTWLGTRRKATRKHLSPLQFSIDTDIDEDTSIELFAVCTDNEIKVLREKYIVTCPNCCDKIIDVYYTPEEIPDIINCYECNRSIRVREEMITIWFELMRIPNPSPISNVSNPTSNMTSGNGGGLSAERLRQTKSPMALRLTTSFNERFRQG
;
A
#
# COMPACT_ATOMS: atom_id res chain seq x y z
N MET A 1 19.17 -0.69 1.09
CA MET A 1 17.81 -1.12 0.75
C MET A 1 17.39 -2.15 1.78
N TYR A 2 16.19 -2.02 2.34
CA TYR A 2 15.68 -2.86 3.43
C TYR A 2 14.93 -4.10 2.91
N PHE A 3 14.31 -4.00 1.73
CA PHE A 3 13.52 -5.04 1.07
C PHE A 3 14.04 -5.27 -0.35
N PRO A 4 15.03 -6.15 -0.54
CA PRO A 4 15.60 -6.42 -1.87
C PRO A 4 14.57 -6.89 -2.91
N THR A 5 13.44 -7.48 -2.50
CA THR A 5 12.39 -7.87 -3.44
C THR A 5 11.70 -6.70 -4.13
N LEU A 6 11.81 -5.48 -3.60
CA LEU A 6 11.30 -4.29 -4.28
C LEU A 6 12.07 -3.99 -5.58
N ASP A 7 13.29 -4.52 -5.78
CA ASP A 7 14.00 -4.35 -7.04
C ASP A 7 13.26 -4.96 -8.24
N THR A 8 12.41 -5.97 -8.00
CA THR A 8 11.59 -6.58 -9.06
C THR A 8 10.60 -5.59 -9.68
N MET A 9 10.23 -4.52 -8.95
CA MET A 9 9.38 -3.44 -9.47
C MET A 9 10.01 -2.68 -10.64
N LYS A 10 11.35 -2.75 -10.79
CA LYS A 10 12.04 -2.16 -11.96
C LYS A 10 11.64 -2.84 -13.27
N ASN A 11 11.29 -4.13 -13.22
CA ASN A 11 10.81 -4.86 -14.39
C ASN A 11 9.41 -4.40 -14.82
N LEU A 12 8.68 -3.73 -13.92
CA LEU A 12 7.37 -3.12 -14.16
C LEU A 12 7.49 -1.64 -14.57
N GLU A 13 8.69 -1.19 -14.95
CA GLU A 13 8.99 0.19 -15.35
C GLU A 13 8.73 1.24 -14.26
N ILE A 14 8.66 0.82 -12.99
CA ILE A 14 8.50 1.75 -11.86
C ILE A 14 9.83 2.48 -11.59
N ASP A 15 9.74 3.80 -11.44
CA ASP A 15 10.91 4.64 -11.22
C ASP A 15 11.69 4.25 -9.96
N ASN A 16 13.00 4.10 -10.09
CA ASN A 16 13.91 3.73 -9.02
C ASN A 16 13.89 4.70 -7.83
N PHE A 17 13.56 5.97 -8.06
CA PHE A 17 13.33 6.96 -7.01
C PHE A 17 12.14 6.59 -6.12
N LEU A 18 11.02 6.19 -6.73
CA LEU A 18 9.81 5.76 -6.02
C LEU A 18 10.08 4.50 -5.21
N ILE A 19 10.76 3.52 -5.82
CA ILE A 19 11.15 2.27 -5.16
C ILE A 19 12.02 2.57 -3.93
N LYS A 20 13.02 3.44 -4.05
CA LYS A 20 13.89 3.82 -2.93
C LYS A 20 13.13 4.57 -1.82
N LYS A 21 12.21 5.47 -2.19
CA LYS A 21 11.37 6.18 -1.21
C LYS A 21 10.49 5.20 -0.44
N LEU A 22 9.84 4.27 -1.14
CA LEU A 22 9.00 3.24 -0.52
C LEU A 22 9.82 2.31 0.39
N ASP A 23 10.96 1.79 -0.09
CA ASP A 23 11.87 0.95 0.69
C ASP A 23 12.30 1.62 2.00
N THR A 24 12.74 2.89 1.89
CA THR A 24 13.18 3.68 3.05
C THR A 24 12.03 3.94 4.02
N TRP A 25 10.86 4.30 3.49
CA TRP A 25 9.69 4.59 4.31
C TRP A 25 9.23 3.35 5.08
N LEU A 26 9.11 2.19 4.42
CA LEU A 26 8.76 0.92 5.02
C LEU A 26 9.81 0.45 6.04
N GLY A 27 11.09 0.59 5.70
CA GLY A 27 12.20 0.12 6.54
C GLY A 27 12.31 0.88 7.86
N THR A 28 11.90 2.15 7.87
CA THR A 28 11.93 3.02 9.05
C THR A 28 10.66 2.94 9.91
N ARG A 29 9.61 2.22 9.49
CA ARG A 29 8.39 2.07 10.29
C ARG A 29 8.64 1.25 11.56
N ARG A 30 8.13 1.76 12.69
CA ARG A 30 8.15 1.09 14.00
C ARG A 30 7.36 -0.22 13.94
N LYS A 31 7.74 -1.21 14.75
CA LYS A 31 7.07 -2.53 14.76
C LYS A 31 5.55 -2.44 14.93
N ALA A 32 5.06 -1.52 15.76
CA ALA A 32 3.63 -1.34 16.02
C ALA A 32 2.84 -0.80 14.82
N THR A 33 3.47 -0.01 13.93
CA THR A 33 2.79 0.60 12.77
C THR A 33 2.78 -0.30 11.54
N ARG A 34 3.60 -1.35 11.52
CA ARG A 34 3.74 -2.27 10.38
C ARG A 34 2.46 -3.04 10.02
N LYS A 35 1.51 -3.14 10.95
CA LYS A 35 0.23 -3.82 10.72
C LYS A 35 -0.82 -2.94 10.04
N HIS A 36 -0.57 -1.63 10.02
CA HIS A 36 -1.55 -0.59 9.76
C HIS A 36 -0.91 0.49 8.88
N LEU A 37 -0.46 0.08 7.69
CA LEU A 37 0.13 0.97 6.71
C LEU A 37 -0.95 1.49 5.78
N SER A 38 -0.88 2.78 5.47
CA SER A 38 -1.81 3.48 4.60
C SER A 38 -1.04 4.11 3.44
N PRO A 39 -1.47 3.92 2.18
CA PRO A 39 -0.92 4.63 1.03
C PRO A 39 -1.00 6.15 1.19
N LEU A 40 -2.10 6.65 1.79
CA LEU A 40 -2.28 8.07 2.05
C LEU A 40 -1.21 8.62 3.03
N GLN A 41 -0.87 7.85 4.08
CA GLN A 41 0.20 8.28 4.99
C GLN A 41 1.56 8.30 4.29
N PHE A 42 1.82 7.34 3.39
CA PHE A 42 3.03 7.34 2.58
C PHE A 42 3.08 8.54 1.63
N SER A 43 1.97 8.86 0.96
CA SER A 43 1.82 10.04 0.12
C SER A 43 2.20 11.31 0.87
N ILE A 44 1.60 11.54 2.05
CA ILE A 44 1.88 12.69 2.91
C ILE A 44 3.34 12.73 3.37
N ASP A 45 3.87 11.60 3.87
CA ASP A 45 5.23 11.53 4.43
C ASP A 45 6.32 11.74 3.36
N THR A 46 6.01 11.51 2.08
CA THR A 46 6.99 11.48 1.00
C THR A 46 6.75 12.48 -0.12
N ASP A 47 5.65 13.22 -0.10
CA ASP A 47 5.25 14.16 -1.17
C ASP A 47 5.14 13.45 -2.54
N ILE A 48 4.65 12.22 -2.53
CA ILE A 48 4.24 11.47 -3.73
C ILE A 48 2.73 11.57 -3.82
N ASP A 49 2.16 11.71 -5.00
CA ASP A 49 0.71 11.79 -5.16
C ASP A 49 -0.01 10.51 -4.69
N GLU A 50 -1.27 10.68 -4.29
CA GLU A 50 -2.06 9.61 -3.69
C GLU A 50 -2.28 8.43 -4.65
N ASP A 51 -2.56 8.71 -5.93
CA ASP A 51 -2.78 7.68 -6.95
C ASP A 51 -1.54 6.80 -7.12
N THR A 52 -0.37 7.41 -7.29
CA THR A 52 0.91 6.69 -7.38
C THR A 52 1.19 5.91 -6.10
N SER A 53 0.86 6.47 -4.94
CA SER A 53 1.04 5.79 -3.65
C SER A 53 0.17 4.54 -3.53
N ILE A 54 -1.10 4.61 -3.96
CA ILE A 54 -2.01 3.47 -4.01
C ILE A 54 -1.47 2.40 -4.95
N GLU A 55 -1.02 2.79 -6.15
CA GLU A 55 -0.45 1.85 -7.13
C GLU A 55 0.80 1.15 -6.61
N LEU A 56 1.72 1.88 -5.99
CA LEU A 56 2.93 1.30 -5.38
C LEU A 56 2.59 0.26 -4.30
N PHE A 57 1.59 0.55 -3.47
CA PHE A 57 1.14 -0.37 -2.43
C PHE A 57 0.47 -1.62 -3.01
N ALA A 58 -0.38 -1.45 -4.03
CA ALA A 58 -1.02 -2.54 -4.76
C ALA A 58 0.02 -3.47 -5.42
N VAL A 59 1.03 -2.91 -6.09
CA VAL A 59 2.11 -3.69 -6.69
C VAL A 59 2.89 -4.46 -5.62
N CYS A 60 3.07 -3.90 -4.42
CA CYS A 60 3.76 -4.59 -3.33
C CYS A 60 3.00 -5.78 -2.72
N THR A 61 1.71 -5.96 -3.03
CA THR A 61 0.90 -7.12 -2.61
C THR A 61 0.98 -8.28 -3.61
N ASP A 62 1.56 -8.04 -4.80
CA ASP A 62 1.78 -9.08 -5.80
C ASP A 62 2.60 -10.25 -5.25
N ASN A 63 2.34 -11.45 -5.76
CA ASN A 63 2.98 -12.68 -5.30
C ASN A 63 4.50 -12.70 -5.52
N GLU A 64 5.01 -12.00 -6.55
CA GLU A 64 6.44 -11.92 -6.85
C GLU A 64 7.18 -11.01 -5.86
N ILE A 65 6.57 -9.88 -5.50
CA ILE A 65 7.15 -8.89 -4.58
C ILE A 65 6.89 -9.29 -3.13
N LYS A 66 5.61 -9.48 -2.80
CA LYS A 66 5.07 -9.96 -1.51
C LYS A 66 5.74 -9.31 -0.30
N VAL A 67 5.76 -7.98 -0.33
CA VAL A 67 6.26 -7.15 0.78
C VAL A 67 5.10 -6.72 1.67
N LEU A 68 3.97 -6.39 1.06
CA LEU A 68 2.73 -6.01 1.73
C LEU A 68 1.67 -7.11 1.59
N ARG A 69 0.68 -7.06 2.47
CA ARG A 69 -0.56 -7.82 2.38
C ARG A 69 -1.73 -6.89 2.66
N GLU A 70 -2.78 -7.00 1.86
CA GLU A 70 -4.04 -6.29 2.09
C GLU A 70 -4.76 -6.83 3.32
N LYS A 71 -5.41 -5.91 4.04
CA LYS A 71 -6.20 -6.18 5.23
C LYS A 71 -7.51 -5.40 5.10
N TYR A 72 -8.61 -6.13 5.01
CA TYR A 72 -9.96 -5.60 4.86
C TYR A 72 -10.60 -5.53 6.24
N ILE A 73 -10.80 -4.32 6.74
CA ILE A 73 -11.35 -4.07 8.08
C ILE A 73 -12.82 -3.70 7.93
N VAL A 74 -13.72 -4.52 8.45
CA VAL A 74 -15.16 -4.26 8.40
C VAL A 74 -15.58 -3.57 9.70
N THR A 75 -16.25 -2.42 9.59
CA THR A 75 -16.71 -1.62 10.74
C THR A 75 -18.23 -1.62 10.86
N CYS A 76 -18.73 -1.33 12.07
CA CYS A 76 -20.15 -1.22 12.35
C CYS A 76 -20.62 0.25 12.31
N PRO A 77 -21.50 0.64 11.37
CA PRO A 77 -22.01 2.01 11.29
C PRO A 77 -22.90 2.39 12.47
N ASN A 78 -23.49 1.41 13.17
CA ASN A 78 -24.33 1.63 14.34
C ASN A 78 -23.54 1.77 15.66
N CYS A 79 -22.23 1.50 15.63
CA CYS A 79 -21.39 1.47 16.82
C CYS A 79 -20.16 2.38 16.68
N CYS A 80 -20.33 3.55 16.05
CA CYS A 80 -19.25 4.52 15.81
C CYS A 80 -18.04 3.89 15.12
N ASP A 81 -18.29 3.11 14.06
CA ASP A 81 -17.28 2.45 13.25
C ASP A 81 -16.34 1.50 14.03
N LYS A 82 -16.83 0.93 15.13
CA LYS A 82 -16.13 -0.17 15.81
C LYS A 82 -15.86 -1.31 14.82
N ILE A 83 -14.62 -1.81 14.86
CA ILE A 83 -14.18 -2.95 14.05
C ILE A 83 -15.01 -4.18 14.45
N ILE A 84 -15.69 -4.79 13.49
CA ILE A 84 -16.42 -6.05 13.66
C ILE A 84 -15.45 -7.21 13.44
N ASP A 85 -14.76 -7.21 12.30
CA ASP A 85 -13.87 -8.31 11.91
C ASP A 85 -12.83 -7.83 10.88
N VAL A 86 -11.85 -8.69 10.60
CA VAL A 86 -10.73 -8.45 9.68
C VAL A 86 -10.58 -9.63 8.73
N TYR A 87 -10.58 -9.33 7.43
CA TYR A 87 -10.38 -10.30 6.36
C TYR A 87 -9.11 -10.00 5.57
N TYR A 88 -8.61 -10.98 4.81
CA TYR A 88 -7.38 -10.82 4.02
C TYR A 88 -7.59 -11.05 2.53
N THR A 89 -8.82 -11.41 2.15
CA THR A 89 -9.27 -11.47 0.76
C THR A 89 -10.70 -10.91 0.68
N PRO A 90 -11.08 -10.23 -0.41
CA PRO A 90 -12.45 -9.75 -0.60
C PRO A 90 -13.50 -10.86 -0.52
N GLU A 91 -13.17 -12.07 -0.96
CA GLU A 91 -14.07 -13.22 -1.02
C GLU A 91 -14.42 -13.75 0.37
N GLU A 92 -13.57 -13.56 1.36
CA GLU A 92 -13.82 -13.95 2.76
C GLU A 92 -14.86 -13.04 3.45
N ILE A 93 -15.11 -11.84 2.92
CA ILE A 93 -16.03 -10.88 3.52
C ILE A 93 -17.48 -11.38 3.34
N PRO A 94 -18.25 -11.64 4.41
CA PRO A 94 -19.63 -12.10 4.28
C PRO A 94 -20.57 -10.96 3.90
N ASP A 95 -21.65 -11.25 3.17
CA ASP A 95 -22.65 -10.24 2.80
C ASP A 95 -23.44 -9.75 4.02
N ILE A 96 -23.58 -10.59 5.04
CA ILE A 96 -24.26 -10.27 6.30
C ILE A 96 -23.32 -10.65 7.45
N ILE A 97 -23.08 -9.70 8.35
CA ILE A 97 -22.24 -9.88 9.54
C ILE A 97 -23.01 -9.48 10.80
N ASN A 98 -22.76 -10.19 11.90
CA ASN A 98 -23.37 -9.88 13.20
C ASN A 98 -22.43 -9.00 14.02
N CYS A 99 -22.92 -7.85 14.46
CA CYS A 99 -22.17 -6.99 15.37
C CYS A 99 -22.49 -7.35 16.83
N TYR A 100 -21.50 -7.82 17.59
CA TYR A 100 -21.65 -8.18 19.00
C TYR A 100 -21.94 -7.00 19.95
N GLU A 101 -21.65 -5.78 19.50
CA GLU A 101 -21.82 -4.57 20.32
C GLU A 101 -23.28 -4.10 20.32
N CYS A 102 -23.98 -4.18 19.18
CA CYS A 102 -25.39 -3.79 19.07
C CYS A 102 -26.36 -4.96 18.85
N ASN A 103 -25.85 -6.20 18.76
CA ASN A 103 -26.62 -7.42 18.50
C ASN A 103 -27.50 -7.34 17.23
N ARG A 104 -27.04 -6.62 16.20
CA ARG A 104 -27.73 -6.50 14.91
C ARG A 104 -26.97 -7.26 13.83
N SER A 105 -27.74 -7.88 12.93
CA SER A 105 -27.24 -8.35 11.64
C SER A 105 -27.19 -7.18 10.67
N ILE A 106 -26.05 -6.96 10.04
CA ILE A 106 -25.78 -5.83 9.17
C ILE A 106 -25.40 -6.37 7.80
N ARG A 107 -26.03 -5.85 6.75
CA ARG A 107 -25.60 -6.10 5.37
C ARG A 107 -24.33 -5.30 5.12
N VAL A 108 -23.23 -5.97 4.82
CA VAL A 108 -21.93 -5.33 4.58
C VAL A 108 -22.01 -4.55 3.27
N ARG A 109 -21.55 -3.31 3.29
CA ARG A 109 -21.46 -2.41 2.14
C ARG A 109 -20.03 -1.90 1.99
N GLU A 110 -19.72 -1.36 0.81
CA GLU A 110 -18.38 -0.86 0.49
C GLU A 110 -17.91 0.20 1.50
N GLU A 111 -18.79 1.13 1.90
CA GLU A 111 -18.48 2.20 2.83
C GLU A 111 -18.11 1.71 4.24
N MET A 112 -18.43 0.46 4.58
CA MET A 112 -18.11 -0.16 5.88
C MET A 112 -16.75 -0.87 5.88
N ILE A 113 -16.05 -0.88 4.74
CA ILE A 113 -14.81 -1.63 4.56
C ILE A 113 -13.66 -0.64 4.39
N THR A 114 -12.68 -0.72 5.27
CA THR A 114 -11.44 0.05 5.17
C THR A 114 -10.28 -0.89 4.81
N ILE A 115 -9.52 -0.55 3.77
CA ILE A 115 -8.36 -1.34 3.32
C ILE A 115 -7.08 -0.76 3.91
N TRP A 116 -6.42 -1.55 4.75
CA TRP A 116 -5.08 -1.25 5.28
C TRP A 116 -4.07 -2.27 4.76
N PHE A 117 -2.79 -1.97 4.90
CA PHE A 117 -1.71 -2.86 4.47
C PHE A 117 -0.87 -3.30 5.67
N GLU A 118 -0.52 -4.58 5.69
CA GLU A 118 0.40 -5.17 6.66
C GLU A 118 1.74 -5.49 5.98
N LEU A 119 2.84 -5.07 6.59
CA LEU A 119 4.18 -5.42 6.15
C LEU A 119 4.50 -6.86 6.54
N MET A 120 4.65 -7.74 5.54
CA MET A 120 4.85 -9.17 5.73
C MET A 120 6.29 -9.56 6.03
N ARG A 121 7.25 -8.69 5.67
CA ARG A 121 8.69 -8.97 5.82
C ARG A 121 9.33 -8.10 6.89
N ILE A 122 10.28 -8.68 7.60
CA ILE A 122 11.13 -7.91 8.52
C ILE A 122 12.19 -7.21 7.65
N PRO A 123 12.40 -5.88 7.82
CA PRO A 123 13.45 -5.18 7.09
C PRO A 123 14.79 -5.82 7.40
N ASN A 124 15.58 -6.11 6.36
CA ASN A 124 16.95 -6.57 6.53
C ASN A 124 17.86 -5.34 6.56
N PRO A 125 18.38 -4.92 7.73
CA PRO A 125 19.41 -3.90 7.77
C PRO A 125 20.69 -4.55 7.23
N SER A 126 20.80 -4.64 5.91
CA SER A 126 22.11 -4.88 5.31
C SER A 126 23.02 -3.77 5.82
N PRO A 127 24.22 -4.07 6.35
CA PRO A 127 25.12 -3.02 6.76
C PRO A 127 25.33 -2.13 5.54
N ILE A 128 24.99 -0.86 5.67
CA ILE A 128 25.44 0.17 4.75
C ILE A 128 26.95 0.06 4.84
N SER A 129 27.58 -0.62 3.89
CA SER A 129 29.02 -0.62 3.75
C SER A 129 29.38 0.85 3.66
N ASN A 130 29.98 1.36 4.73
CA ASN A 130 30.47 2.73 4.83
C ASN A 130 31.41 2.92 3.65
N VAL A 131 30.90 3.42 2.54
CA VAL A 131 31.70 3.90 1.43
C VAL A 131 32.41 5.11 2.02
N SER A 132 33.67 4.91 2.41
CA SER A 132 34.60 5.99 2.70
C SER A 132 34.66 6.87 1.46
N ASN A 133 33.90 7.96 1.48
CA ASN A 133 33.93 8.98 0.43
C ASN A 133 35.35 9.57 0.33
N PRO A 134 36.00 9.53 -0.84
CA PRO A 134 36.94 10.57 -1.22
C PRO A 134 36.13 11.78 -1.68
N THR A 135 36.33 12.89 -0.98
CA THR A 135 35.85 14.24 -1.28
C THR A 135 36.06 14.59 -2.76
N SER A 136 34.99 14.92 -3.49
CA SER A 136 35.10 15.81 -4.65
C SER A 136 33.77 16.51 -5.00
N ASN A 137 33.82 17.82 -4.79
CA ASN A 137 33.23 18.98 -5.47
C ASN A 137 31.93 18.90 -6.27
N MET A 138 31.17 19.97 -6.04
CA MET A 138 29.91 20.39 -6.65
C MET A 138 29.94 20.45 -8.18
N THR A 139 28.83 20.05 -8.81
CA THR A 139 28.31 20.79 -9.96
C THR A 139 26.79 20.69 -10.01
N SER A 140 26.16 21.85 -10.09
CA SER A 140 24.73 22.09 -10.16
C SER A 140 24.16 21.61 -11.49
N GLY A 141 23.01 20.92 -11.47
CA GLY A 141 22.35 20.40 -12.66
C GLY A 141 20.82 20.44 -12.54
N ASN A 142 20.21 21.18 -13.47
CA ASN A 142 18.79 21.53 -13.62
C ASN A 142 17.75 20.48 -13.22
N GLY A 143 16.72 20.96 -12.54
CA GLY A 143 15.46 20.25 -12.31
C GLY A 143 14.68 20.04 -13.60
N GLY A 144 14.59 18.78 -14.02
CA GLY A 144 13.58 18.30 -14.95
C GLY A 144 12.32 17.97 -14.16
N GLY A 145 11.22 18.65 -14.47
CA GLY A 145 9.91 18.37 -13.89
C GLY A 145 9.49 16.93 -14.17
N LEU A 146 9.18 16.20 -13.09
CA LEU A 146 8.58 14.88 -13.12
C LEU A 146 7.14 15.03 -13.64
N SER A 147 6.92 14.69 -14.90
CA SER A 147 5.57 14.68 -15.47
C SER A 147 4.89 13.37 -15.08
N ALA A 148 3.93 13.46 -14.16
CA ALA A 148 3.03 12.40 -13.72
C ALA A 148 2.20 11.78 -14.88
N GLU A 149 2.28 12.34 -16.09
CA GLU A 149 1.54 11.91 -17.28
C GLU A 149 1.93 10.50 -17.77
N ARG A 150 3.15 10.01 -17.51
CA ARG A 150 3.60 8.71 -18.05
C ARG A 150 3.08 7.49 -17.29
N LEU A 151 2.84 7.59 -15.97
CA LEU A 151 2.27 6.48 -15.19
C LEU A 151 0.79 6.24 -15.52
N ARG A 152 0.06 7.24 -16.04
CA ARG A 152 -1.35 7.09 -16.45
C ARG A 152 -1.57 6.20 -17.68
N GLN A 153 -0.52 5.95 -18.48
CA GLN A 153 -0.61 5.11 -19.68
C GLN A 153 -0.37 3.63 -19.39
N THR A 154 0.28 3.31 -18.28
CA THR A 154 0.37 1.97 -17.72
C THR A 154 -0.64 1.86 -16.59
N LYS A 155 -1.95 1.79 -16.90
CA LYS A 155 -2.88 1.29 -15.90
C LYS A 155 -2.49 -0.15 -15.61
N SER A 156 -1.65 -0.34 -14.59
CA SER A 156 -1.29 -1.66 -14.10
C SER A 156 -2.62 -2.42 -13.89
N PRO A 157 -2.79 -3.61 -14.48
CA PRO A 157 -3.99 -4.43 -14.30
C PRO A 157 -4.36 -4.62 -12.81
N MET A 158 -3.40 -4.45 -11.90
CA MET A 158 -3.58 -4.55 -10.45
C MET A 158 -4.16 -3.31 -9.77
N ALA A 159 -3.82 -2.08 -10.19
CA ALA A 159 -4.49 -0.87 -9.68
C ALA A 159 -5.96 -0.85 -10.11
N LEU A 160 -6.23 -1.38 -11.31
CA LEU A 160 -7.57 -1.72 -11.75
C LEU A 160 -8.20 -2.76 -10.82
N ARG A 161 -7.51 -3.82 -10.41
CA ARG A 161 -8.08 -4.87 -9.53
C ARG A 161 -8.63 -4.35 -8.18
N LEU A 162 -7.91 -3.45 -7.50
CA LEU A 162 -8.40 -2.83 -6.26
C LEU A 162 -9.69 -2.01 -6.49
N THR A 163 -9.86 -1.45 -7.69
CA THR A 163 -11.05 -0.68 -8.05
C THR A 163 -12.14 -1.52 -8.72
N THR A 164 -11.83 -2.60 -9.44
CA THR A 164 -12.80 -3.41 -10.23
C THR A 164 -13.31 -4.62 -9.47
N SER A 165 -12.45 -5.40 -8.79
CA SER A 165 -12.88 -6.61 -8.07
C SER A 165 -13.81 -6.28 -6.89
N PHE A 166 -13.62 -5.09 -6.31
CA PHE A 166 -14.49 -4.59 -5.25
C PHE A 166 -15.85 -4.14 -5.82
N ASN A 167 -15.83 -3.25 -6.83
CA ASN A 167 -17.04 -2.69 -7.43
C ASN A 167 -17.96 -3.73 -8.10
N GLU A 168 -17.43 -4.82 -8.67
CA GLU A 168 -18.27 -5.80 -9.39
C GLU A 168 -19.16 -6.62 -8.45
N ARG A 169 -18.71 -6.92 -7.22
CA ARG A 169 -19.49 -7.67 -6.23
C ARG A 169 -20.64 -6.83 -5.66
N PHE A 170 -20.40 -5.56 -5.37
CA PHE A 170 -21.41 -4.70 -4.72
C PHE A 170 -22.35 -3.99 -5.71
N ARG A 171 -22.10 -4.05 -7.02
CA ARG A 171 -23.01 -3.51 -8.05
C ARG A 171 -24.22 -4.39 -8.40
N GLN A 172 -24.23 -5.66 -8.00
CA GLN A 172 -25.29 -6.61 -8.38
C GLN A 172 -26.43 -6.79 -7.35
N GLY A 173 -26.52 -5.94 -6.31
CA GLY A 173 -27.39 -6.20 -5.16
C GLY A 173 -28.21 -5.04 -4.63
#